data_AF-A0A536D3I7-F1
#
_entry.id   AF-A0A536D3I7-F1
#
_cell.length_a   1.000
_cell.length_b   1.000
_cell.length_c   1.000
_cell.angle_alpha   90.00
_cell.angle_beta   90.00
_cell.angle_gamma   90.00
#
_symmetry.space_group_name_H-M   'P 1'
#
loop_
_entity.id
_entity.type
_entity.pdbx_description
1 polymer ?
#
loop_
_entity_poly.entity_id
_entity_poly.type
_entity_poly.pdbx_seq_one_letter_code
_entity_poly.pdbx_strand_id
1 'polypeptide(L)'
;MAVALALLGAFVLVEASQLKMTSLGGGPGPGVFPVALGVILLGIGARLAPAALRERTEFGHLRRVAVLIGALAAYAALLDRLGFVITTSATIVFLLVAFNPRRRLWLAALGLAGSVGSYALFSSFLKVQLPPPTNLLFALVGCLVGTAIGVLPGIGPVSGVAILLPVIFASRVDPTSGMIMLAAVYYGSQYGGSTTSILINTPGESSSVMTCLDGYAMAKKGRAGPALAMAAIASFVAGTLAVLGLMLLAPPLTEFALGFGPHENAALMVLGLTTLTRLAGKSVLKALLMAAFGLLLGTVGIDSMSGTPRFTFGSGALLNGFDFAVVAIGLFAFAELLSNAEESLDRPVIRTKLRDLWPTAADWLAVRWTLLRATVIGFLIGTLPGAGATVASFMAYAIEKRVSKHPELFGTGVIEGVAAPEAANNSATGGAMVPLLTLGLPSSATAAILLGAINIFGYRPGPLLAIEHPDFFWGVVASMYIGNVMLLILNLPLVGVWASILRIPYGILLPFIVLFTLIGTYAINNDIFDIWVMVAFGVLGWIMRKFDYPAAPVVLALVLGPQLETNFRRALTISQGDYTSFLVHPIAATLLVLAVLSLVWPILVRLVRGRPTEVPIAVEEA
;
A
#
# COMPACT_ATOMS: atom_id res chain seq x y z
N MET A 1 -21.17 -3.31 4.31
CA MET A 1 -21.41 -2.72 2.97
C MET A 1 -22.53 -1.67 2.98
N ALA A 2 -23.79 -1.98 3.33
CA ALA A 2 -24.88 -0.99 3.35
C ALA A 2 -24.54 0.31 4.11
N VAL A 3 -23.97 0.18 5.30
CA VAL A 3 -23.48 1.33 6.10
C VAL A 3 -22.29 2.02 5.45
N ALA A 4 -21.35 1.28 4.85
CA ALA A 4 -20.19 1.86 4.18
C ALA A 4 -20.58 2.62 2.89
N LEU A 5 -21.54 2.10 2.12
CA LEU A 5 -22.11 2.78 0.95
C LEU A 5 -22.94 4.00 1.35
N ALA A 6 -23.66 3.93 2.48
CA ALA A 6 -24.37 5.09 3.02
C ALA A 6 -23.41 6.18 3.54
N LEU A 7 -22.33 5.80 4.23
CA LEU A 7 -21.29 6.73 4.70
C LEU A 7 -20.49 7.31 3.53
N LEU A 8 -20.12 6.49 2.55
CA LEU A 8 -19.45 6.94 1.33
C LEU A 8 -20.37 7.84 0.52
N GLY A 9 -21.65 7.50 0.38
CA GLY A 9 -22.64 8.34 -0.30
C GLY A 9 -22.86 9.67 0.41
N ALA A 10 -22.91 9.68 1.75
CA ALA A 10 -23.00 10.89 2.55
C ALA A 10 -21.74 11.75 2.44
N PHE A 11 -20.55 11.14 2.49
CA PHE A 11 -19.27 11.81 2.30
C PHE A 11 -19.18 12.43 0.90
N VAL A 12 -19.52 11.66 -0.14
CA VAL A 12 -19.55 12.13 -1.53
C VAL A 12 -20.55 13.27 -1.68
N LEU A 13 -21.71 13.25 -1.02
CA LEU A 13 -22.66 14.37 -1.02
C LEU A 13 -22.09 15.63 -0.36
N VAL A 14 -21.39 15.48 0.77
CA VAL A 14 -20.77 16.60 1.48
C VAL A 14 -19.69 17.24 0.62
N GLU A 15 -18.83 16.45 -0.02
CA GLU A 15 -17.79 16.96 -0.92
C GLU A 15 -18.39 17.53 -2.21
N ALA A 16 -19.41 16.88 -2.77
CA ALA A 16 -20.13 17.36 -3.94
C ALA A 16 -20.80 18.72 -3.72
N SER A 17 -21.22 19.01 -2.49
CA SER A 17 -21.83 20.30 -2.14
C SER A 17 -20.88 21.49 -2.27
N GLN A 18 -19.57 21.24 -2.33
CA GLN A 18 -18.54 22.26 -2.54
C GLN A 18 -18.23 22.51 -4.02
N LEU A 19 -18.80 21.72 -4.94
CA LEU A 19 -18.56 21.82 -6.38
C LEU A 19 -19.67 22.62 -7.08
N LYS A 20 -19.31 23.38 -8.13
CA LYS A 20 -20.28 24.15 -8.91
C LYS A 20 -21.22 23.22 -9.69
N MET A 21 -22.54 23.41 -9.51
CA MET A 21 -23.59 22.64 -10.18
C MET A 21 -23.83 23.06 -11.64
N THR A 22 -23.27 24.19 -12.07
CA THR A 22 -23.38 24.71 -13.43
C THR A 22 -22.00 24.98 -14.02
N SER A 23 -21.82 24.62 -15.30
CA SER A 23 -20.62 24.95 -16.07
C SER A 23 -20.76 26.33 -16.72
N LEU A 24 -19.63 26.92 -17.13
CA LEU A 24 -19.58 28.21 -17.84
C LEU A 24 -20.34 28.21 -19.18
N GLY A 25 -20.64 27.03 -19.75
CA GLY A 25 -21.40 26.86 -20.99
C GLY A 25 -22.89 26.53 -20.80
N GLY A 26 -23.45 26.66 -19.59
CA GLY A 26 -24.87 26.38 -19.31
C GLY A 26 -25.25 24.91 -19.18
N GLY A 27 -24.30 23.98 -19.38
CA GLY A 27 -24.47 22.55 -19.10
C GLY A 27 -24.22 22.18 -17.62
N PRO A 28 -24.51 20.94 -17.23
CA PRO A 28 -24.29 20.46 -15.86
C PRO A 28 -22.83 20.64 -15.44
N GLY A 29 -22.63 21.28 -14.28
CA GLY A 29 -21.30 21.54 -13.72
C GLY A 29 -20.68 20.32 -13.05
N PRO A 30 -19.40 20.39 -12.67
CA PRO A 30 -18.66 19.28 -12.07
C PRO A 30 -19.28 18.74 -10.77
N GLY A 31 -20.14 19.50 -10.08
CA GLY A 31 -20.86 19.04 -8.88
C GLY A 31 -22.08 18.16 -9.15
N VAL A 32 -22.68 18.20 -10.35
CA VAL A 32 -23.94 17.49 -10.63
C VAL A 32 -23.78 15.98 -10.51
N PHE A 33 -22.66 15.47 -11.02
CA PHE A 33 -22.40 14.05 -11.06
C PHE A 33 -22.03 13.48 -9.67
N PRO A 34 -21.11 14.07 -8.89
CA PRO A 34 -20.86 13.67 -7.51
C PRO A 34 -22.10 13.74 -6.62
N VAL A 35 -22.98 14.74 -6.80
CA VAL A 35 -24.27 14.79 -6.09
C VAL A 35 -25.14 13.58 -6.45
N ALA A 36 -25.30 13.29 -7.75
CA ALA A 36 -26.09 12.14 -8.20
C ALA A 36 -25.52 10.81 -7.68
N LEU A 37 -24.20 10.65 -7.72
CA LEU A 37 -23.50 9.48 -7.19
C LEU A 37 -23.69 9.33 -5.68
N GLY A 38 -23.54 10.41 -4.93
CA GLY A 38 -23.77 10.44 -3.49
C GLY A 38 -25.19 10.00 -3.13
N VAL A 39 -26.21 10.50 -3.84
CA VAL A 39 -27.62 10.09 -3.69
C VAL A 39 -27.83 8.61 -4.03
N ILE A 40 -27.24 8.11 -5.12
CA ILE A 40 -27.36 6.71 -5.54
C ILE A 40 -26.72 5.78 -4.50
N LEU A 41 -25.51 6.10 -4.03
CA LEU A 41 -24.81 5.32 -3.01
C LEU A 41 -25.56 5.32 -1.68
N LEU A 42 -26.13 6.45 -1.27
CA LEU A 42 -27.00 6.55 -0.10
C LEU A 42 -28.29 5.74 -0.26
N GLY A 43 -28.93 5.82 -1.43
CA GLY A 43 -30.15 5.07 -1.73
C GLY A 43 -29.92 3.55 -1.75
N ILE A 44 -28.81 3.10 -2.34
CA ILE A 44 -28.40 1.69 -2.32
C ILE A 44 -28.05 1.26 -0.90
N GLY A 45 -27.31 2.07 -0.15
CA GLY A 45 -27.01 1.83 1.26
C GLY A 45 -28.28 1.69 2.11
N ALA A 46 -29.25 2.59 1.93
CA ALA A 46 -30.54 2.58 2.61
C ALA A 46 -31.42 1.38 2.22
N ARG A 47 -31.37 0.96 0.94
CA ARG A 47 -32.15 -0.19 0.44
C ARG A 47 -31.56 -1.54 0.84
N LEU A 48 -30.24 -1.63 0.98
CA LEU A 48 -29.54 -2.85 1.43
C LEU A 48 -29.53 -2.99 2.97
N ALA A 49 -29.76 -1.90 3.72
CA ALA A 49 -29.80 -1.92 5.18
C ALA A 49 -30.88 -2.87 5.76
N PRO A 50 -32.14 -2.91 5.26
CA PRO A 50 -33.16 -3.86 5.71
C PRO A 50 -32.81 -5.33 5.46
N ALA A 51 -32.12 -5.63 4.35
CA ALA A 51 -31.67 -6.99 4.02
C ALA A 51 -30.53 -7.44 4.95
N ALA A 52 -29.59 -6.53 5.26
CA ALA A 52 -28.52 -6.76 6.24
C ALA A 52 -29.05 -6.90 7.68
N LEU A 53 -30.19 -6.27 7.99
CA LEU A 53 -30.88 -6.40 9.29
C LEU A 53 -31.72 -7.71 9.40
N ARG A 54 -32.05 -8.36 8.28
CA ARG A 54 -32.84 -9.61 8.24
C ARG A 54 -32.00 -10.89 8.36
N GLU A 55 -30.69 -10.85 8.08
CA GLU A 55 -29.80 -11.91 8.53
C GLU A 55 -29.74 -11.86 10.06
N ARG A 56 -30.28 -12.88 10.74
CA ARG A 56 -30.12 -13.09 12.19
C ARG A 56 -28.65 -13.34 12.54
N THR A 57 -27.81 -12.32 12.44
CA THR A 57 -26.57 -12.23 13.21
C THR A 57 -26.87 -11.39 14.44
N GLU A 58 -26.58 -11.95 15.61
CA GLU A 58 -26.85 -11.37 16.92
C GLU A 58 -26.64 -9.84 16.96
N PHE A 59 -27.65 -9.11 17.42
CA PHE A 59 -27.68 -7.65 17.60
C PHE A 59 -26.50 -7.06 18.43
N GLY A 60 -25.59 -7.89 18.95
CA GLY A 60 -24.32 -7.47 19.54
C GLY A 60 -23.31 -6.88 18.55
N HIS A 61 -23.32 -7.29 17.27
CA HIS A 61 -22.35 -6.78 16.28
C HIS A 61 -22.60 -5.31 15.88
N LEU A 62 -23.86 -4.90 15.73
CA LEU A 62 -24.19 -3.50 15.43
C LEU A 62 -23.83 -2.56 16.58
N ARG A 63 -24.09 -2.97 17.83
CA ARG A 63 -23.70 -2.21 19.03
C ARG A 63 -22.18 -2.07 19.12
N ARG A 64 -21.43 -3.11 18.78
CA ARG A 64 -19.95 -3.09 18.72
C ARG A 64 -19.43 -2.15 17.64
N VAL A 65 -20.01 -2.18 16.44
CA VAL A 65 -19.67 -1.26 15.34
C VAL A 65 -19.99 0.19 15.75
N ALA A 66 -21.14 0.45 16.37
CA ALA A 66 -21.50 1.78 16.86
C ALA A 66 -20.56 2.29 17.97
N VAL A 67 -20.14 1.41 18.89
CA VAL A 67 -19.14 1.73 19.92
C VAL A 67 -17.78 2.04 19.29
N LEU A 68 -17.37 1.33 18.23
CA LEU A 68 -16.12 1.60 17.51
C LEU A 68 -16.14 2.92 16.76
N ILE A 69 -17.19 3.17 15.98
CA ILE A 69 -17.37 4.45 15.27
C ILE A 69 -17.45 5.60 16.28
N GLY A 70 -18.19 5.42 17.38
CA GLY A 70 -18.26 6.38 18.47
C GLY A 70 -16.91 6.63 19.14
N ALA A 71 -16.11 5.59 19.39
CA ALA A 71 -14.77 5.73 19.97
C ALA A 71 -13.79 6.41 19.03
N LEU A 72 -13.85 6.13 17.73
CA LEU A 72 -13.01 6.75 16.71
C LEU A 72 -13.41 8.22 16.47
N ALA A 73 -14.71 8.52 16.44
CA ALA A 73 -15.21 9.89 16.37
C ALA A 73 -14.85 10.69 17.64
N ALA A 74 -14.99 10.07 18.82
CA ALA A 74 -14.55 10.67 20.08
C ALA A 74 -13.04 10.88 20.12
N TYR A 75 -12.25 9.92 19.60
CA TYR A 75 -10.80 10.06 19.47
C TYR A 75 -10.45 11.27 18.59
N ALA A 76 -11.04 11.40 17.41
CA ALA A 76 -10.81 12.54 16.52
C ALA A 76 -11.24 13.87 17.16
N ALA A 77 -12.39 13.91 17.85
CA ALA A 77 -12.93 15.12 18.46
C ALA A 77 -12.20 15.56 19.75
N LEU A 78 -11.65 14.61 20.51
CA LEU A 78 -10.97 14.88 21.78
C LEU A 78 -9.46 15.07 21.62
N LEU A 79 -8.88 14.74 20.47
CA LEU A 79 -7.44 14.78 20.26
C LEU A 79 -6.85 16.17 20.51
N ASP A 80 -7.46 17.21 19.95
CA ASP A 80 -6.99 18.59 20.10
C ASP A 80 -7.09 19.10 21.54
N ARG A 81 -8.08 18.60 22.31
CA ARG A 81 -8.36 19.08 23.67
C ARG A 81 -7.55 18.35 24.74
N LEU A 82 -7.41 17.04 24.59
CA LEU A 82 -6.79 16.17 25.60
C LEU A 82 -5.34 15.79 25.24
N GLY A 83 -4.92 16.05 24.00
CA GLY A 83 -3.60 15.68 23.52
C GLY A 83 -3.46 14.18 23.24
N PHE A 84 -2.48 13.83 22.41
CA PHE A 84 -2.33 12.50 21.83
C PHE A 84 -2.13 11.37 22.86
N VAL A 85 -1.34 11.58 23.91
CA VAL A 85 -1.12 10.55 24.95
C VAL A 85 -2.43 10.15 25.59
N ILE A 86 -3.20 11.14 26.03
CA ILE A 86 -4.39 10.91 26.83
C ILE A 86 -5.47 10.32 25.92
N THR A 87 -5.68 10.90 24.74
CA THR A 87 -6.72 10.44 23.81
C THR A 87 -6.44 9.05 23.25
N THR A 88 -5.19 8.75 22.86
CA THR A 88 -4.80 7.43 22.32
C THR A 88 -4.82 6.36 23.40
N SER A 89 -4.29 6.67 24.59
CA SER A 89 -4.34 5.72 25.71
C SER A 89 -5.78 5.47 26.17
N ALA A 90 -6.60 6.53 26.28
CA ALA A 90 -8.00 6.40 26.68
C ALA A 90 -8.81 5.60 25.65
N THR A 91 -8.62 5.84 24.36
CA THR A 91 -9.32 5.10 23.30
C THR A 91 -8.87 3.65 23.24
N ILE A 92 -7.57 3.36 23.32
CA ILE A 92 -7.06 1.99 23.37
C ILE A 92 -7.59 1.27 24.61
N VAL A 93 -7.53 1.87 25.79
CA VAL A 93 -8.05 1.29 27.04
C VAL A 93 -9.57 1.09 26.96
N PHE A 94 -10.32 2.09 26.50
CA PHE A 94 -11.76 2.01 26.35
C PHE A 94 -12.15 0.85 25.42
N LEU A 95 -11.50 0.73 24.26
CA LEU A 95 -11.77 -0.33 23.30
C LEU A 95 -11.35 -1.70 23.84
N LEU A 96 -10.18 -1.83 24.46
CA LEU A 96 -9.75 -3.10 25.04
C LEU A 96 -10.67 -3.55 26.19
N VAL A 97 -11.18 -2.61 27.01
CA VAL A 97 -12.13 -2.90 28.10
C VAL A 97 -13.53 -3.20 27.58
N ALA A 98 -14.00 -2.47 26.56
CA ALA A 98 -15.32 -2.66 25.94
C ALA A 98 -15.44 -4.01 25.22
N PHE A 99 -14.33 -4.49 24.65
CA PHE A 99 -14.30 -5.73 23.86
C PHE A 99 -13.69 -6.93 24.61
N ASN A 100 -13.05 -6.75 25.76
CA ASN A 100 -12.41 -7.84 26.50
C ASN A 100 -12.52 -7.71 28.04
N PRO A 101 -13.65 -8.10 28.66
CA PRO A 101 -13.90 -7.86 30.08
C PRO A 101 -13.03 -8.70 31.04
N ARG A 102 -12.36 -9.77 30.57
CA ARG A 102 -11.64 -10.74 31.42
C ARG A 102 -10.13 -10.46 31.63
N ARG A 103 -9.48 -9.61 30.81
CA ARG A 103 -8.03 -9.31 30.89
C ARG A 103 -7.72 -7.81 30.85
N ARG A 104 -8.53 -7.01 31.56
CA ARG A 104 -8.58 -5.54 31.47
C ARG A 104 -7.26 -4.82 31.81
N LEU A 105 -6.54 -5.26 32.85
CA LEU A 105 -5.39 -4.53 33.40
C LEU A 105 -4.10 -4.64 32.56
N TRP A 106 -3.73 -5.85 32.12
CA TRP A 106 -2.51 -6.07 31.34
C TRP A 106 -2.58 -5.46 29.93
N LEU A 107 -3.74 -5.59 29.27
CA LEU A 107 -3.96 -5.01 27.93
C LEU A 107 -4.02 -3.48 27.98
N ALA A 108 -4.64 -2.92 29.03
CA ALA A 108 -4.62 -1.48 29.26
C ALA A 108 -3.20 -0.95 29.52
N ALA A 109 -2.39 -1.65 30.32
CA ALA A 109 -1.01 -1.25 30.59
C ALA A 109 -0.11 -1.27 29.34
N LEU A 110 -0.26 -2.27 28.47
CA LEU A 110 0.52 -2.40 27.24
C LEU A 110 0.13 -1.34 26.20
N GLY A 111 -1.16 -1.03 26.09
CA GLY A 111 -1.68 0.07 25.28
C GLY A 111 -1.24 1.45 25.79
N LEU A 112 -1.25 1.65 27.11
CA LEU A 112 -0.74 2.88 27.74
C LEU A 112 0.76 3.03 27.52
N ALA A 113 1.55 1.97 27.72
CA ALA A 113 2.99 1.99 27.53
C ALA A 113 3.37 2.28 26.07
N GLY A 114 2.68 1.67 25.11
CA GLY A 114 2.89 1.94 23.68
C GLY A 114 2.51 3.37 23.29
N SER A 115 1.38 3.88 23.79
CA SER A 115 0.90 5.24 23.50
C SER A 115 1.79 6.32 24.13
N VAL A 116 2.12 6.20 25.41
CA VAL A 116 3.00 7.12 26.16
C VAL A 116 4.42 7.09 25.60
N GLY A 117 4.97 5.89 25.34
CA GLY A 117 6.31 5.74 24.77
C GLY A 117 6.44 6.34 23.37
N SER A 118 5.41 6.19 22.54
CA SER A 118 5.42 6.74 21.18
C SER A 118 5.25 8.25 21.19
N TYR A 119 4.38 8.80 22.04
CA TYR A 119 4.32 10.26 22.18
C TYR A 119 5.64 10.85 22.67
N ALA A 120 6.27 10.27 23.70
CA ALA A 120 7.55 10.74 24.19
C ALA A 120 8.62 10.72 23.08
N LEU A 121 8.59 9.72 22.20
CA LEU A 121 9.44 9.68 21.02
C LEU A 121 9.11 10.81 20.02
N PHE A 122 7.85 10.98 19.62
CA PHE A 122 7.45 11.99 18.64
C PHE A 122 7.58 13.43 19.14
N SER A 123 7.09 13.72 20.35
CA SER A 123 7.03 15.07 20.91
C SER A 123 8.34 15.49 21.58
N SER A 124 8.96 14.59 22.35
CA SER A 124 10.10 14.95 23.21
C SER A 124 11.45 14.64 22.56
N PHE A 125 11.55 13.55 21.80
CA PHE A 125 12.80 13.18 21.12
C PHE A 125 12.88 13.76 19.70
N LEU A 126 11.82 13.66 18.91
CA LEU A 126 11.81 14.09 17.50
C LEU A 126 11.27 15.51 17.27
N LYS A 127 10.63 16.15 18.27
CA LYS A 127 10.03 17.50 18.18
C LYS A 127 9.05 17.65 16.99
N VAL A 128 8.32 16.60 16.66
CA VAL A 128 7.40 16.55 15.52
C VAL A 128 5.99 16.96 15.94
N GLN A 129 5.34 17.83 15.16
CA GLN A 129 3.92 18.14 15.34
C GLN A 129 3.04 17.00 14.82
N LEU A 130 2.02 16.65 15.60
CA LEU A 130 1.09 15.58 15.24
C LEU A 130 0.10 16.06 14.17
N PRO A 131 -0.38 15.15 13.30
CA PRO A 131 -1.29 15.52 12.23
C PRO A 131 -2.64 16.03 12.79
N PRO A 132 -3.24 17.08 12.17
CA PRO A 132 -4.52 17.63 12.59
C PRO A 132 -5.67 16.61 12.44
N PRO A 133 -6.82 16.82 13.12
CA PRO A 133 -7.94 15.87 13.11
C PRO A 133 -8.48 15.50 11.72
N THR A 134 -8.41 16.43 10.77
CA THR A 134 -8.76 16.19 9.35
C THR A 134 -7.92 15.08 8.75
N ASN A 135 -6.61 15.13 8.95
CA ASN A 135 -5.66 14.13 8.41
C ASN A 135 -5.92 12.75 9.02
N LEU A 136 -6.40 12.69 10.25
CA LEU A 136 -6.76 11.43 10.91
C LEU A 136 -8.07 10.84 10.40
N LEU A 137 -9.01 11.68 9.96
CA LEU A 137 -10.20 11.20 9.25
C LEU A 137 -9.79 10.57 7.91
N PHE A 138 -8.89 11.20 7.16
CA PHE A 138 -8.33 10.63 5.92
C PHE A 138 -7.54 9.34 6.18
N ALA A 139 -6.75 9.27 7.26
CA ALA A 139 -6.09 8.04 7.68
C ALA A 139 -7.11 6.93 7.99
N LEU A 140 -8.20 7.25 8.70
CA LEU A 140 -9.26 6.30 9.05
C LEU A 140 -9.99 5.78 7.80
N VAL A 141 -10.38 6.69 6.90
CA VAL A 141 -11.01 6.34 5.61
C VAL A 141 -10.06 5.48 4.79
N GLY A 142 -8.79 5.86 4.69
CA GLY A 142 -7.78 5.09 3.98
C GLY A 142 -7.57 3.70 4.59
N CYS A 143 -7.55 3.57 5.93
CA CYS A 143 -7.44 2.28 6.61
C CYS A 143 -8.68 1.40 6.34
N LEU A 144 -9.88 1.98 6.34
CA LEU A 144 -11.13 1.28 6.03
C LEU A 144 -11.15 0.79 4.59
N VAL A 145 -10.83 1.67 3.64
CA VAL A 145 -10.82 1.35 2.20
C VAL A 145 -9.69 0.38 1.88
N GLY A 146 -8.50 0.59 2.43
CA GLY A 146 -7.37 -0.33 2.31
C GLY A 146 -7.71 -1.73 2.81
N THR A 147 -8.25 -1.83 4.03
CA THR A 147 -8.67 -3.14 4.57
C THR A 147 -9.75 -3.78 3.69
N ALA A 148 -10.73 -3.01 3.21
CA ALA A 148 -11.76 -3.51 2.31
C ALA A 148 -11.17 -4.06 1.01
N ILE A 149 -10.21 -3.35 0.42
CA ILE A 149 -9.51 -3.76 -0.79
C ILE A 149 -8.71 -5.04 -0.55
N GLY A 150 -7.92 -5.10 0.53
CA GLY A 150 -7.13 -6.31 0.85
C GLY A 150 -8.00 -7.54 1.14
N VAL A 151 -9.23 -7.34 1.63
CA VAL A 151 -10.20 -8.43 1.84
C VAL A 151 -10.82 -8.91 0.52
N LEU A 152 -10.73 -8.17 -0.58
CA LEU A 152 -11.26 -8.61 -1.87
C LEU A 152 -10.20 -9.43 -2.62
N PRO A 153 -10.46 -10.71 -2.93
CA PRO A 153 -9.55 -11.52 -3.71
C PRO A 153 -9.27 -10.86 -5.07
N GLY A 154 -8.00 -10.83 -5.46
CA GLY A 154 -7.60 -10.29 -6.76
C GLY A 154 -7.62 -8.76 -6.84
N ILE A 155 -7.80 -8.00 -5.75
CA ILE A 155 -7.55 -6.54 -5.76
C ILE A 155 -6.41 -6.23 -4.80
N GLY A 156 -5.22 -6.06 -5.37
CA GLY A 156 -4.01 -5.77 -4.60
C GLY A 156 -3.86 -4.31 -4.17
N PRO A 157 -2.77 -3.99 -3.44
CA PRO A 157 -2.54 -2.67 -2.85
C PRO A 157 -2.22 -1.66 -3.94
N VAL A 158 -1.55 -2.12 -5.01
CA VAL A 158 -1.19 -1.35 -6.20
C VAL A 158 -2.46 -0.83 -6.89
N SER A 159 -3.42 -1.73 -7.16
CA SER A 159 -4.71 -1.38 -7.77
C SER A 159 -5.52 -0.49 -6.84
N GLY A 160 -5.52 -0.76 -5.53
CA GLY A 160 -6.23 0.02 -4.54
C GLY A 160 -5.78 1.47 -4.45
N VAL A 161 -4.46 1.69 -4.38
CA VAL A 161 -3.88 3.04 -4.39
C VAL A 161 -4.15 3.72 -5.73
N ALA A 162 -4.02 3.01 -6.86
CA ALA A 162 -4.30 3.56 -8.19
C ALA A 162 -5.75 4.05 -8.33
N ILE A 163 -6.74 3.26 -7.88
CA ILE A 163 -8.17 3.60 -7.96
C ILE A 163 -8.51 4.86 -7.15
N LEU A 164 -7.78 5.13 -6.07
CA LEU A 164 -8.05 6.28 -5.20
C LEU A 164 -7.34 7.56 -5.63
N LEU A 165 -6.27 7.49 -6.43
CA LEU A 165 -5.56 8.69 -6.91
C LEU A 165 -6.54 9.72 -7.48
N PRO A 166 -7.45 9.39 -8.40
CA PRO A 166 -8.34 10.39 -8.95
C PRO A 166 -9.30 11.02 -7.96
N VAL A 167 -9.79 10.26 -6.99
CA VAL A 167 -10.73 10.77 -5.98
C VAL A 167 -10.05 11.86 -5.16
N ILE A 168 -8.78 11.65 -4.80
CA ILE A 168 -8.00 12.61 -4.01
C ILE A 168 -7.76 13.89 -4.81
N PHE A 169 -7.36 13.77 -6.08
CA PHE A 169 -7.08 14.93 -6.93
C PHE A 169 -8.36 15.68 -7.34
N ALA A 170 -9.43 14.97 -7.67
CA ALA A 170 -10.72 15.56 -8.01
C ALA A 170 -11.32 16.34 -6.83
N SER A 171 -11.16 15.83 -5.61
CA SER A 171 -11.66 16.46 -4.38
C SER A 171 -10.78 17.61 -3.87
N ARG A 172 -9.67 17.96 -4.54
CA ARG A 172 -8.73 19.03 -4.13
C ARG A 172 -8.29 18.93 -2.66
N VAL A 173 -8.12 17.70 -2.18
CA VAL A 173 -7.65 17.43 -0.83
C VAL A 173 -6.22 17.95 -0.69
N ASP A 174 -5.85 18.45 0.50
CA ASP A 174 -4.48 18.88 0.73
C ASP A 174 -3.49 17.71 0.52
N PRO A 175 -2.29 17.96 -0.05
CA PRO A 175 -1.30 16.93 -0.31
C PRO A 175 -1.01 16.00 0.86
N THR A 176 -0.91 16.53 2.07
CA THR A 176 -0.60 15.76 3.27
C THR A 176 -1.72 14.78 3.59
N SER A 177 -2.98 15.22 3.65
CA SER A 177 -4.15 14.35 3.83
C SER A 177 -4.29 13.32 2.73
N GLY A 178 -4.08 13.72 1.48
CA GLY A 178 -4.12 12.83 0.31
C GLY A 178 -3.08 11.72 0.43
N MET A 179 -1.83 12.07 0.72
CA MET A 179 -0.76 11.09 0.91
C MET A 179 -1.00 10.20 2.13
N ILE A 180 -1.52 10.75 3.23
CA ILE A 180 -1.89 9.98 4.41
C ILE A 180 -2.96 8.93 4.06
N MET A 181 -3.97 9.29 3.26
CA MET A 181 -5.00 8.35 2.81
C MET A 181 -4.42 7.26 1.91
N LEU A 182 -3.56 7.61 0.94
CA LEU A 182 -2.93 6.64 0.04
C LEU A 182 -1.99 5.69 0.79
N ALA A 183 -1.19 6.21 1.72
CA ALA A 183 -0.36 5.39 2.60
C ALA A 183 -1.24 4.44 3.44
N ALA A 184 -2.35 4.95 3.99
CA ALA A 184 -3.31 4.16 4.76
C ALA A 184 -3.99 3.04 3.98
N VAL A 185 -4.22 3.26 2.69
CA VAL A 185 -4.70 2.22 1.79
C VAL A 185 -3.63 1.17 1.57
N TYR A 186 -2.37 1.59 1.37
CA TYR A 186 -1.25 0.67 1.19
C TYR A 186 -1.05 -0.23 2.41
N TYR A 187 -0.80 0.33 3.60
CA TYR A 187 -0.57 -0.53 4.77
C TYR A 187 -1.87 -1.19 5.28
N GLY A 188 -3.06 -0.63 5.00
CA GLY A 188 -4.34 -1.23 5.35
C GLY A 188 -4.72 -2.46 4.52
N SER A 189 -4.37 -2.47 3.23
CA SER A 189 -4.60 -3.63 2.36
C SER A 189 -3.77 -4.85 2.77
N GLN A 190 -2.55 -4.64 3.28
CA GLN A 190 -1.75 -5.72 3.86
C GLN A 190 -2.47 -6.43 5.03
N TYR A 191 -3.23 -5.71 5.86
CA TYR A 191 -4.03 -6.33 6.95
C TYR A 191 -5.25 -7.07 6.41
N GLY A 192 -5.89 -6.53 5.37
CA GLY A 192 -7.07 -7.17 4.76
C GLY A 192 -6.72 -8.52 4.13
N GLY A 193 -5.57 -8.60 3.46
CA GLY A 193 -5.10 -9.80 2.74
C GLY A 193 -4.91 -11.04 3.62
N SER A 194 -4.61 -10.87 4.91
CA SER A 194 -4.50 -12.00 5.84
C SER A 194 -5.86 -12.66 6.10
N THR A 195 -6.95 -11.88 6.08
CA THR A 195 -8.30 -12.38 6.36
C THR A 195 -8.77 -13.36 5.29
N THR A 196 -8.53 -13.02 4.02
CA THR A 196 -8.84 -13.91 2.88
C THR A 196 -7.95 -15.14 2.89
N SER A 197 -6.65 -14.95 3.12
CA SER A 197 -5.67 -16.04 3.19
C SER A 197 -6.04 -17.09 4.23
N ILE A 198 -6.46 -16.66 5.44
CA ILE A 198 -6.81 -17.54 6.55
C ILE A 198 -8.17 -18.23 6.36
N LEU A 199 -9.18 -17.54 5.82
CA LEU A 199 -10.55 -18.06 5.77
C LEU A 199 -10.91 -18.80 4.47
N ILE A 200 -10.28 -18.43 3.35
CA ILE A 200 -10.67 -18.92 2.01
C ILE A 200 -9.49 -19.44 1.18
N ASN A 201 -8.30 -19.55 1.76
CA ASN A 201 -7.08 -20.03 1.09
C ASN A 201 -6.77 -19.33 -0.24
N THR A 202 -7.26 -18.10 -0.39
CA THR A 202 -7.12 -17.30 -1.61
C THR A 202 -6.50 -16.00 -1.18
N PRO A 203 -5.19 -15.83 -1.37
CA PRO A 203 -4.51 -14.65 -0.88
C PRO A 203 -5.03 -13.42 -1.62
N GLY A 204 -5.36 -12.36 -0.86
CA GLY A 204 -5.70 -11.06 -1.46
C GLY A 204 -4.50 -10.44 -2.18
N GLU A 205 -3.29 -10.78 -1.74
CA GLU A 205 -2.04 -10.29 -2.29
C GLU A 205 -0.94 -11.35 -2.27
N SER A 206 0.04 -11.22 -3.17
CA SER A 206 1.16 -12.16 -3.25
C SER A 206 1.99 -12.28 -1.96
N SER A 207 2.03 -11.23 -1.14
CA SER A 207 2.74 -11.25 0.15
C SER A 207 2.03 -12.05 1.25
N SER A 208 0.74 -12.35 1.11
CA SER A 208 -0.02 -13.16 2.07
C SER A 208 -0.13 -14.65 1.66
N VAL A 209 0.47 -15.04 0.53
CA VAL A 209 0.50 -16.45 0.07
C VAL A 209 1.07 -17.38 1.15
N MET A 210 2.12 -16.96 1.85
CA MET A 210 2.72 -17.76 2.93
C MET A 210 1.78 -17.90 4.14
N THR A 211 0.94 -16.90 4.40
CA THR A 211 -0.07 -16.93 5.45
C THR A 211 -1.16 -17.95 5.15
N CYS A 212 -1.47 -18.23 3.87
CA CYS A 212 -2.44 -19.26 3.49
C CYS A 212 -2.05 -20.63 4.05
N LEU A 213 -0.77 -21.02 3.97
CA LEU A 213 -0.29 -22.36 4.31
C LEU A 213 -0.70 -22.77 5.74
N ASP A 214 -0.31 -21.97 6.73
CA ASP A 214 -0.60 -22.27 8.13
C ASP A 214 -1.91 -21.64 8.61
N GLY A 215 -2.25 -20.45 8.10
CA GLY A 215 -3.48 -19.75 8.48
C GLY A 215 -4.74 -20.52 8.12
N TYR A 216 -4.82 -21.03 6.90
CA TYR A 216 -5.95 -21.83 6.44
C TYR A 216 -6.02 -23.19 7.14
N ALA A 217 -4.88 -23.84 7.37
CA ALA A 217 -4.81 -25.08 8.13
C ALA A 217 -5.27 -24.89 9.59
N MET A 218 -4.91 -23.77 10.23
CA MET A 218 -5.44 -23.39 11.55
C MET A 218 -6.95 -23.18 11.52
N ALA A 219 -7.47 -22.51 10.49
CA ALA A 219 -8.90 -22.29 10.34
C ALA A 219 -9.67 -23.61 10.18
N LYS A 220 -9.17 -24.55 9.38
CA LYS A 220 -9.72 -25.91 9.24
C LYS A 220 -9.74 -26.69 10.56
N LYS A 221 -8.76 -26.47 11.43
CA LYS A 221 -8.70 -27.05 12.79
C LYS A 221 -9.61 -26.33 13.81
N GLY A 222 -10.46 -25.41 13.37
CA GLY A 222 -11.34 -24.63 14.25
C GLY A 222 -10.64 -23.49 15.00
N ARG A 223 -9.36 -23.21 14.71
CA ARG A 223 -8.55 -22.14 15.31
C ARG A 223 -8.43 -20.90 14.41
N ALA A 224 -9.50 -20.56 13.67
CA ALA A 224 -9.54 -19.38 12.81
C ALA A 224 -9.40 -18.07 13.61
N GLY A 225 -10.02 -17.98 14.78
CA GLY A 225 -9.95 -16.80 15.66
C GLY A 225 -8.52 -16.44 16.06
N PRO A 226 -7.77 -17.37 16.69
CA PRO A 226 -6.36 -17.14 17.04
C PRO A 226 -5.46 -16.82 15.86
N ALA A 227 -5.68 -17.44 14.69
CA ALA A 227 -4.92 -17.13 13.48
C ALA A 227 -5.14 -15.68 13.03
N LEU A 228 -6.40 -15.23 12.96
CA LEU A 228 -6.76 -13.87 12.55
C LEU A 228 -6.26 -12.82 13.55
N ALA A 229 -6.40 -13.08 14.85
CA ALA A 229 -5.88 -12.18 15.86
C ALA A 229 -4.35 -12.11 15.84
N MET A 230 -3.67 -13.23 15.67
CA MET A 230 -2.21 -13.24 15.57
C MET A 230 -1.73 -12.52 14.31
N ALA A 231 -2.39 -12.70 13.16
CA ALA A 231 -2.07 -11.95 11.96
C ALA A 231 -2.15 -10.43 12.23
N ALA A 232 -3.30 -9.93 12.71
CA ALA A 232 -3.47 -8.50 12.99
C ALA A 232 -2.50 -7.95 14.05
N ILE A 233 -2.19 -8.74 15.09
CA ILE A 233 -1.21 -8.35 16.12
C ILE A 233 0.21 -8.33 15.56
N ALA A 234 0.60 -9.35 14.79
CA ALA A 234 1.91 -9.41 14.16
C ALA A 234 2.12 -8.22 13.22
N SER A 235 1.10 -7.90 12.41
CA SER A 235 1.06 -6.73 11.56
C SER A 235 1.22 -5.42 12.33
N PHE A 236 0.50 -5.29 13.46
CA PHE A 236 0.60 -4.10 14.32
C PHE A 236 1.97 -3.92 14.96
N VAL A 237 2.52 -4.97 15.56
CA VAL A 237 3.84 -4.94 16.19
C VAL A 237 4.91 -4.62 15.15
N ALA A 238 4.87 -5.31 14.00
CA ALA A 238 5.85 -5.11 12.94
C ALA A 238 5.73 -3.75 12.25
N GLY A 239 4.51 -3.29 11.97
CA GLY A 239 4.26 -1.97 11.41
C GLY A 239 4.71 -0.85 12.35
N THR A 240 4.45 -1.00 13.65
CA THR A 240 4.94 -0.06 14.68
C THR A 240 6.46 0.00 14.70
N LEU A 241 7.13 -1.14 14.79
CA LEU A 241 8.60 -1.22 14.79
C LEU A 241 9.22 -0.74 13.48
N ALA A 242 8.55 -0.94 12.34
CA ALA A 242 9.00 -0.44 11.05
C ALA A 242 8.90 1.08 10.94
N VAL A 243 7.86 1.69 11.53
CA VAL A 243 7.76 3.16 11.63
C VAL A 243 8.88 3.72 12.53
N LEU A 244 9.23 3.02 13.62
CA LEU A 244 10.42 3.38 14.41
C LEU A 244 11.71 3.26 13.59
N GLY A 245 11.86 2.16 12.85
CA GLY A 245 13.00 1.96 11.94
C GLY A 245 13.09 3.07 10.89
N LEU A 246 11.96 3.49 10.34
CA LEU A 246 11.86 4.63 9.41
C LEU A 246 12.34 5.93 10.05
N MET A 247 11.94 6.24 11.28
CA MET A 247 12.40 7.44 11.99
C MET A 247 13.89 7.42 12.31
N LEU A 248 14.44 6.24 12.59
CA LEU A 248 15.86 6.08 12.89
C LEU A 248 16.73 6.14 11.64
N LEU A 249 16.26 5.56 10.54
CA LEU A 249 16.98 5.51 9.27
C LEU A 249 16.80 6.78 8.42
N ALA A 250 15.67 7.47 8.53
CA ALA A 250 15.40 8.60 7.67
C ALA A 250 16.42 9.75 7.81
N PRO A 251 16.75 10.25 9.02
CA PRO A 251 17.74 11.32 9.16
C PRO A 251 19.11 11.01 8.54
N PRO A 252 19.79 9.88 8.84
CA PRO A 252 21.11 9.61 8.25
C PRO A 252 21.05 9.39 6.73
N LEU A 253 19.96 8.81 6.20
CA LEU A 253 19.77 8.68 4.74
C LEU A 253 19.56 10.04 4.07
N THR A 254 18.78 10.93 4.71
CA THR A 254 18.58 12.29 4.23
C THR A 254 19.90 13.07 4.24
N GLU A 255 20.68 13.02 5.32
CA GLU A 255 22.00 13.66 5.39
C GLU A 255 22.97 13.13 4.31
N PHE A 256 22.98 11.82 4.10
CA PHE A 256 23.78 11.21 3.03
C PHE A 256 23.37 11.72 1.65
N ALA A 257 22.07 11.84 1.40
CA ALA A 257 21.55 12.26 0.10
C ALA A 257 21.61 13.78 -0.11
N LEU A 258 21.78 14.62 0.92
CA LEU A 258 22.02 16.06 0.76
C LEU A 258 23.30 16.36 -0.02
N GLY A 259 24.25 15.42 -0.07
CA GLY A 259 25.46 15.55 -0.88
C GLY A 259 25.27 15.26 -2.37
N PHE A 260 24.06 14.92 -2.84
CA PHE A 260 23.85 14.41 -4.21
C PHE A 260 23.68 15.55 -5.21
N GLY A 261 24.52 15.56 -6.23
CA GLY A 261 24.37 16.40 -7.42
C GLY A 261 23.62 15.69 -8.55
N PRO A 262 23.59 16.29 -9.75
CA PRO A 262 22.98 15.68 -10.93
C PRO A 262 23.57 14.31 -11.29
N HIS A 263 24.87 14.10 -11.11
CA HIS A 263 25.55 12.83 -11.38
C HIS A 263 25.05 11.72 -10.44
N GLU A 264 25.01 11.99 -9.14
CA GLU A 264 24.54 11.04 -8.13
C GLU A 264 23.05 10.73 -8.28
N ASN A 265 22.21 11.73 -8.54
CA ASN A 265 20.78 11.53 -8.75
C ASN A 265 20.47 10.70 -10.01
N ALA A 266 21.18 10.94 -11.11
CA ALA A 266 21.06 10.11 -12.31
C ALA A 266 21.49 8.65 -12.03
N ALA A 267 22.64 8.45 -11.37
CA ALA A 267 23.11 7.12 -10.99
C ALA A 267 22.16 6.40 -10.02
N LEU A 268 21.56 7.14 -9.07
CA LEU A 268 20.58 6.64 -8.13
C LEU A 268 19.30 6.14 -8.84
N MET A 269 18.80 6.90 -9.82
CA MET A 269 17.65 6.50 -10.63
C MET A 269 17.95 5.28 -11.50
N VAL A 270 19.17 5.18 -12.06
CA VAL A 270 19.63 3.97 -12.78
C VAL A 270 19.68 2.77 -11.84
N LEU A 271 20.22 2.92 -10.62
CA LEU A 271 20.21 1.87 -9.62
C LEU A 271 18.77 1.44 -9.32
N GLY A 272 17.89 2.37 -8.96
CA GLY A 272 16.48 2.07 -8.64
C GLY A 272 15.75 1.35 -9.78
N LEU A 273 15.91 1.82 -11.02
CA LEU A 273 15.33 1.18 -12.20
C LEU A 273 15.87 -0.23 -12.40
N THR A 274 17.19 -0.43 -12.34
CA THR A 274 17.80 -1.75 -12.57
C THR A 274 17.44 -2.76 -11.48
N THR A 275 17.49 -2.37 -10.20
CA THR A 275 17.16 -3.23 -9.07
C THR A 275 15.69 -3.61 -9.03
N LEU A 276 14.77 -2.66 -9.25
CA LEU A 276 13.34 -2.96 -9.25
C LEU A 276 12.96 -3.83 -10.45
N THR A 277 13.50 -3.51 -11.62
CA THR A 277 13.26 -4.28 -12.84
C THR A 277 13.74 -5.71 -12.69
N ARG A 278 14.90 -5.93 -12.05
CA ARG A 278 15.44 -7.28 -11.87
C ARG A 278 14.55 -8.18 -11.02
N LEU A 279 13.83 -7.61 -10.06
CA LEU A 279 13.03 -8.32 -9.07
C LEU A 279 11.54 -8.36 -9.41
N ALA A 280 11.08 -7.50 -10.34
CA ALA A 280 9.68 -7.37 -10.71
C ALA A 280 9.10 -8.57 -11.50
N GLY A 281 9.90 -9.56 -11.91
CA GLY A 281 9.37 -10.71 -12.65
C GLY A 281 10.31 -11.92 -12.76
N LYS A 282 9.75 -13.02 -13.30
CA LYS A 282 10.48 -14.29 -13.52
C LYS A 282 11.61 -14.13 -14.55
N SER A 283 11.40 -13.30 -15.56
CA SER A 283 12.37 -13.02 -16.64
C SER A 283 12.91 -11.60 -16.56
N VAL A 284 14.23 -11.50 -16.40
CA VAL A 284 14.96 -10.22 -16.39
C VAL A 284 14.77 -9.47 -17.69
N LEU A 285 14.82 -10.19 -18.82
CA LEU A 285 14.69 -9.59 -20.14
C LEU A 285 13.31 -8.95 -20.32
N LYS A 286 12.23 -9.67 -19.95
CA LYS A 286 10.87 -9.12 -20.01
C LYS A 286 10.75 -7.86 -19.16
N ALA A 287 11.30 -7.88 -17.96
CA ALA A 287 11.27 -6.73 -17.08
C ALA A 287 12.07 -5.54 -17.66
N LEU A 288 13.27 -5.76 -18.20
CA LEU A 288 14.09 -4.73 -18.84
C LEU A 288 13.39 -4.12 -20.06
N LEU A 289 12.71 -4.94 -20.86
CA LEU A 289 11.88 -4.44 -21.97
C LEU A 289 10.74 -3.55 -21.46
N MET A 290 10.11 -3.90 -20.34
CA MET A 290 9.06 -3.08 -19.74
C MET A 290 9.59 -1.77 -19.14
N ALA A 291 10.77 -1.80 -18.52
CA ALA A 291 11.45 -0.57 -18.08
C ALA A 291 11.81 0.33 -19.27
N ALA A 292 12.39 -0.22 -20.34
CA ALA A 292 12.69 0.52 -21.56
C ALA A 292 11.42 1.10 -22.20
N PHE A 293 10.33 0.33 -22.23
CA PHE A 293 9.04 0.80 -22.70
C PHE A 293 8.52 1.97 -21.86
N GLY A 294 8.57 1.89 -20.53
CA GLY A 294 8.19 3.00 -19.66
C GLY A 294 9.08 4.25 -19.82
N LEU A 295 10.40 4.06 -20.03
CA LEU A 295 11.31 5.17 -20.34
C LEU A 295 10.92 5.86 -21.64
N LEU A 296 10.60 5.10 -22.69
CA LEU A 296 10.12 5.65 -23.96
C LEU A 296 8.84 6.47 -23.78
N LEU A 297 7.87 5.94 -23.02
CA LEU A 297 6.64 6.67 -22.71
C LEU A 297 6.91 7.99 -21.97
N GLY A 298 7.88 8.00 -21.06
CA GLY A 298 8.29 9.21 -20.34
C GLY A 298 8.94 10.28 -21.21
N THR A 299 9.41 9.95 -22.42
CA THR A 299 9.97 10.94 -23.36
C THR A 299 8.92 11.64 -24.23
N VAL A 300 7.67 11.14 -24.22
CA VAL A 300 6.56 11.71 -25.00
C VAL A 300 6.11 13.04 -24.38
N GLY A 301 5.98 14.07 -25.21
CA GLY A 301 5.57 15.41 -24.78
C GLY A 301 6.65 16.47 -25.02
N ILE A 302 6.49 17.62 -24.37
CA ILE A 302 7.44 18.74 -24.48
C ILE A 302 8.71 18.42 -23.67
N ASP A 303 9.88 18.47 -24.32
CA ASP A 303 11.16 18.35 -23.62
C ASP A 303 11.38 19.56 -22.70
N SER A 304 11.57 19.30 -21.40
CA SER A 304 11.70 20.36 -20.39
C SER A 304 12.97 21.21 -20.53
N MET A 305 14.00 20.70 -21.22
CA MET A 305 15.25 21.42 -21.42
C MET A 305 15.31 22.21 -22.73
N SER A 306 14.76 21.68 -23.83
CA SER A 306 14.82 22.33 -25.16
C SER A 306 13.50 22.96 -25.60
N GLY A 307 12.38 22.65 -24.93
CA GLY A 307 11.03 23.12 -25.31
C GLY A 307 10.47 22.46 -26.57
N THR A 308 11.17 21.49 -27.16
CA THR A 308 10.72 20.84 -28.40
C THR A 308 9.71 19.72 -28.12
N PRO A 309 8.59 19.63 -28.85
CA PRO A 309 7.69 18.48 -28.79
C PRO A 309 8.38 17.19 -29.30
N ARG A 310 8.29 16.11 -28.53
CA ARG A 310 8.84 14.79 -28.87
C ARG A 310 7.72 13.74 -28.90
N PHE A 311 7.70 12.94 -29.96
CA PHE A 311 6.74 11.83 -30.14
C PHE A 311 5.26 12.22 -30.00
N THR A 312 4.90 13.47 -30.30
CA THR A 312 3.52 13.96 -30.21
C THR A 312 2.70 13.69 -31.47
N PHE A 313 3.35 13.33 -32.59
CA PHE A 313 2.71 13.01 -33.87
C PHE A 313 1.70 14.06 -34.37
N GLY A 314 1.90 15.34 -34.00
CA GLY A 314 0.99 16.44 -34.33
C GLY A 314 -0.27 16.53 -33.46
N SER A 315 -0.45 15.63 -32.48
CA SER A 315 -1.56 15.68 -31.53
C SER A 315 -1.28 16.64 -30.39
N GLY A 316 -2.21 17.59 -30.16
CA GLY A 316 -2.15 18.51 -29.03
C GLY A 316 -2.28 17.81 -27.67
N ALA A 317 -3.03 16.71 -27.60
CA ALA A 317 -3.22 15.95 -26.36
C ALA A 317 -1.91 15.30 -25.86
N LEU A 318 -1.01 14.94 -26.79
CA LEU A 318 0.29 14.35 -26.45
C LEU A 318 1.36 15.37 -26.04
N LEU A 319 1.08 16.68 -26.11
CA LEU A 319 2.04 17.70 -25.68
C LEU A 319 2.37 17.60 -24.18
N ASN A 320 1.39 17.20 -23.37
CA ASN A 320 1.57 16.97 -21.94
C ASN A 320 2.15 15.57 -21.61
N GLY A 321 2.40 14.75 -22.63
CA GLY A 321 2.83 13.36 -22.48
C GLY A 321 1.71 12.46 -21.97
N PHE A 322 2.08 11.25 -21.52
CA PHE A 322 1.14 10.35 -20.86
C PHE A 322 1.11 10.65 -19.36
N ASP A 323 -0.09 10.97 -18.84
CA ASP A 323 -0.27 11.17 -17.41
C ASP A 323 0.02 9.88 -16.64
N PHE A 324 0.87 10.01 -15.61
CA PHE A 324 1.30 8.88 -14.80
C PHE A 324 0.12 8.16 -14.11
N ALA A 325 -0.81 8.91 -13.52
CA ALA A 325 -1.93 8.32 -12.79
C ALA A 325 -2.84 7.56 -13.76
N VAL A 326 -3.10 8.14 -14.94
CA VAL A 326 -3.89 7.51 -16.00
C VAL A 326 -3.29 6.17 -16.43
N VAL A 327 -1.98 6.14 -16.70
CA VAL A 327 -1.26 4.92 -17.08
C VAL A 327 -1.26 3.88 -15.94
N ALA A 328 -1.05 4.32 -14.70
CA ALA A 328 -1.07 3.44 -13.52
C ALA A 328 -2.46 2.83 -13.28
N ILE A 329 -3.54 3.61 -13.42
CA ILE A 329 -4.93 3.14 -13.34
C ILE A 329 -5.20 2.12 -14.43
N GLY A 330 -4.78 2.37 -15.67
CA GLY A 330 -4.88 1.39 -16.76
C GLY A 330 -4.17 0.09 -16.40
N LEU A 331 -2.85 0.15 -16.21
CA LEU A 331 -1.99 -1.03 -16.03
C LEU A 331 -2.28 -1.86 -14.78
N PHE A 332 -2.79 -1.26 -13.70
CA PHE A 332 -2.99 -1.95 -12.43
C PHE A 332 -4.43 -2.07 -11.98
N ALA A 333 -5.28 -1.06 -12.18
CA ALA A 333 -6.67 -1.14 -11.76
C ALA A 333 -7.53 -1.77 -12.85
N PHE A 334 -7.52 -1.22 -14.06
CA PHE A 334 -8.38 -1.68 -15.15
C PHE A 334 -7.95 -3.06 -15.66
N ALA A 335 -6.64 -3.31 -15.82
CA ALA A 335 -6.11 -4.62 -16.19
C ALA A 335 -6.50 -5.74 -15.21
N GLU A 336 -6.54 -5.42 -13.91
CA GLU A 336 -6.98 -6.34 -12.86
C GLU A 336 -8.48 -6.65 -12.97
N LEU A 337 -9.31 -5.63 -13.24
CA LEU A 337 -10.74 -5.83 -13.48
C LEU A 337 -11.00 -6.73 -14.70
N LEU A 338 -10.27 -6.52 -15.80
CA LEU A 338 -10.37 -7.37 -16.98
C LEU A 338 -9.96 -8.83 -16.70
N SER A 339 -8.90 -9.02 -15.90
CA SER A 339 -8.41 -10.36 -15.53
C SER A 339 -9.43 -11.09 -14.65
N ASN A 340 -9.95 -10.42 -13.62
CA ASN A 340 -10.93 -11.00 -12.70
C ASN A 340 -12.30 -11.22 -13.35
N ALA A 341 -12.64 -10.51 -14.42
CA ALA A 341 -13.86 -10.78 -15.19
C ALA A 341 -13.82 -12.14 -15.93
N GLU A 342 -12.63 -12.71 -16.17
CA GLU A 342 -12.46 -14.03 -16.78
C GLU A 342 -12.65 -15.18 -15.78
N GLU A 343 -12.40 -14.95 -14.49
CA GLU A 343 -12.43 -15.97 -13.45
C GLU A 343 -13.78 -16.03 -12.73
N SER A 344 -14.44 -17.19 -12.74
CA SER A 344 -15.62 -17.44 -11.90
C SER A 344 -15.19 -17.64 -10.44
N LEU A 345 -15.32 -16.60 -9.62
CA LEU A 345 -14.93 -16.60 -8.20
C LEU A 345 -15.93 -17.31 -7.27
N ASP A 346 -16.52 -18.44 -7.68
CA ASP A 346 -17.37 -19.26 -6.81
C ASP A 346 -16.50 -20.24 -6.00
N ARG A 347 -15.96 -19.76 -4.87
CA ARG A 347 -15.22 -20.61 -3.91
C ARG A 347 -15.93 -20.74 -2.56
N PRO A 348 -15.94 -21.93 -1.94
CA PRO A 348 -16.61 -22.14 -0.66
C PRO A 348 -15.90 -21.40 0.47
N VAL A 349 -16.59 -20.43 1.09
CA VAL A 349 -16.11 -19.71 2.27
C VAL A 349 -16.26 -20.57 3.53
N ILE A 350 -15.20 -20.78 4.30
CA ILE A 350 -15.28 -21.52 5.57
C ILE A 350 -16.24 -20.81 6.54
N ARG A 351 -17.33 -21.48 6.90
CA ARG A 351 -18.28 -21.02 7.91
C ARG A 351 -17.81 -21.40 9.32
N THR A 352 -16.78 -20.74 9.83
CA THR A 352 -16.36 -20.94 11.22
C THR A 352 -17.13 -20.04 12.18
N LYS A 353 -17.66 -20.61 13.26
CA LYS A 353 -18.08 -19.83 14.43
C LYS A 353 -16.82 -19.22 15.03
N LEU A 354 -16.64 -17.90 14.92
CA LEU A 354 -15.56 -17.13 15.55
C LEU A 354 -15.74 -17.17 17.09
N ARG A 355 -15.46 -18.32 17.70
CA ARG A 355 -15.31 -18.50 19.15
C ARG A 355 -13.82 -18.41 19.48
N ASP A 356 -13.51 -17.74 20.59
CA ASP A 356 -12.16 -17.58 21.13
C ASP A 356 -11.14 -16.97 20.16
N LEU A 357 -11.33 -15.68 19.85
CA LEU A 357 -10.43 -14.89 19.00
C LEU A 357 -8.98 -14.84 19.49
N TRP A 358 -8.71 -15.06 20.77
CA TRP A 358 -7.40 -14.76 21.34
C TRP A 358 -6.42 -15.93 21.26
N PRO A 359 -5.15 -15.69 20.86
CA PRO A 359 -4.08 -16.67 20.98
C PRO A 359 -3.87 -17.09 22.44
N THR A 360 -3.53 -18.36 22.63
CA THR A 360 -3.22 -18.96 23.93
C THR A 360 -1.86 -18.48 24.47
N ALA A 361 -1.59 -18.67 25.76
CA ALA A 361 -0.29 -18.31 26.33
C ALA A 361 0.88 -19.07 25.68
N ALA A 362 0.64 -20.31 25.25
CA ALA A 362 1.62 -21.11 24.50
C ALA A 362 1.91 -20.48 23.12
N ASP A 363 0.87 -19.98 22.43
CA ASP A 363 1.04 -19.30 21.14
C ASP A 363 1.93 -18.06 21.29
N TRP A 364 1.73 -17.26 22.35
CA TRP A 364 2.56 -16.09 22.63
C TRP A 364 4.03 -16.43 22.91
N LEU A 365 4.27 -17.52 23.65
CA LEU A 365 5.63 -17.97 23.95
C LEU A 365 6.36 -18.43 22.69
N ALA A 366 5.63 -19.04 21.76
CA ALA A 366 6.16 -19.50 20.48
C ALA A 366 6.57 -18.35 19.58
N VAL A 367 5.73 -17.31 19.43
CA VAL A 367 5.95 -16.23 18.45
C VAL A 367 6.86 -15.09 18.92
N ARG A 368 7.24 -15.02 20.20
CA ARG A 368 7.96 -13.85 20.77
C ARG A 368 9.24 -13.45 20.01
N TRP A 369 9.99 -14.43 19.53
CA TRP A 369 11.21 -14.20 18.75
C TRP A 369 10.92 -14.14 17.25
N THR A 370 9.90 -14.86 16.80
CA THR A 370 9.39 -14.82 15.42
C THR A 370 9.02 -13.40 15.02
N LEU A 371 8.26 -12.69 15.86
CA LEU A 371 7.84 -11.31 15.60
C LEU A 371 9.05 -10.40 15.36
N LEU A 372 10.01 -10.38 16.30
CA LEU A 372 11.20 -9.54 16.17
C LEU A 372 12.02 -9.86 14.92
N ARG A 373 12.31 -11.15 14.68
CA ARG A 373 13.12 -11.59 13.52
C ARG A 373 12.43 -11.27 12.21
N ALA A 374 11.15 -11.60 12.09
CA ALA A 374 10.38 -11.36 10.89
C ALA A 374 10.20 -9.87 10.61
N THR A 375 10.01 -9.04 11.64
CA THR A 375 10.01 -7.57 11.51
C THR A 375 11.33 -7.04 10.98
N VAL A 376 12.47 -7.50 11.50
CA VAL A 376 13.79 -7.05 11.01
C VAL A 376 14.01 -7.48 9.56
N ILE A 377 13.71 -8.74 9.25
CA ILE A 377 13.81 -9.28 7.88
C ILE A 377 12.93 -8.48 6.93
N GLY A 378 11.66 -8.27 7.28
CA GLY A 378 10.71 -7.57 6.43
C GLY A 378 11.07 -6.10 6.26
N PHE A 379 11.45 -5.40 7.32
CA PHE A 379 11.89 -4.01 7.23
C PHE A 379 13.10 -3.87 6.30
N LEU A 380 14.16 -4.66 6.51
CA LEU A 380 15.37 -4.59 5.69
C LEU A 380 15.09 -4.93 4.23
N ILE A 381 14.36 -6.02 3.96
CA ILE A 381 13.98 -6.38 2.59
C ILE A 381 13.08 -5.31 1.97
N GLY A 382 12.18 -4.71 2.75
CA GLY A 382 11.32 -3.61 2.30
C GLY A 382 12.10 -2.35 1.90
N THR A 383 13.22 -2.06 2.56
CA THR A 383 14.10 -0.95 2.16
C THR A 383 14.86 -1.24 0.86
N LEU A 384 15.06 -2.51 0.50
CA LEU A 384 15.78 -2.89 -0.72
C LEU A 384 14.90 -2.68 -1.96
N PRO A 385 15.36 -1.87 -2.94
CA PRO A 385 14.54 -1.61 -4.10
C PRO A 385 14.26 -2.87 -4.92
N GLY A 386 12.97 -3.15 -5.15
CA GLY A 386 12.49 -4.26 -5.97
C GLY A 386 12.14 -5.54 -5.21
N ALA A 387 12.60 -5.72 -3.97
CA ALA A 387 12.36 -6.99 -3.25
C ALA A 387 10.91 -7.08 -2.75
N GLY A 388 10.36 -5.96 -2.27
CA GLY A 388 8.96 -5.83 -1.89
C GLY A 388 8.51 -6.75 -0.74
N ALA A 389 7.22 -6.67 -0.41
CA ALA A 389 6.63 -7.43 0.70
C ALA A 389 6.56 -8.94 0.43
N THR A 390 6.47 -9.35 -0.83
CA THR A 390 6.40 -10.77 -1.21
C THR A 390 7.68 -11.51 -0.86
N VAL A 391 8.85 -11.00 -1.28
CA VAL A 391 10.13 -11.64 -0.94
C VAL A 391 10.34 -11.62 0.57
N ALA A 392 9.94 -10.55 1.26
CA ALA A 392 10.00 -10.45 2.71
C ALA A 392 9.21 -11.57 3.41
N SER A 393 7.95 -11.78 3.04
CA SER A 393 7.09 -12.82 3.61
C SER A 393 7.66 -14.23 3.36
N PHE A 394 8.12 -14.51 2.14
CA PHE A 394 8.71 -15.80 1.78
C PHE A 394 9.99 -16.07 2.57
N MET A 395 10.88 -15.09 2.68
CA MET A 395 12.13 -15.23 3.43
C MET A 395 11.89 -15.39 4.92
N ALA A 396 10.97 -14.62 5.49
CA ALA A 396 10.62 -14.75 6.91
C ALA A 396 10.05 -16.13 7.22
N TYR A 397 9.13 -16.64 6.39
CA TYR A 397 8.59 -17.99 6.55
C TYR A 397 9.68 -19.06 6.44
N ALA A 398 10.55 -18.97 5.43
CA ALA A 398 11.64 -19.93 5.23
C ALA A 398 12.68 -19.93 6.36
N ILE A 399 13.05 -18.75 6.86
CA ILE A 399 13.98 -18.61 7.99
C ILE A 399 13.33 -19.14 9.27
N GLU A 400 12.06 -18.80 9.52
CA GLU A 400 11.36 -19.27 10.71
C GLU A 400 11.22 -20.79 10.72
N LYS A 401 10.90 -21.40 9.58
CA LYS A 401 10.89 -22.86 9.41
C LYS A 401 12.25 -23.46 9.73
N ARG A 402 13.35 -22.87 9.25
CA ARG A 402 14.72 -23.37 9.49
C ARG A 402 15.18 -23.24 10.93
N VAL A 403 14.76 -22.18 11.64
CA VAL A 403 15.19 -21.93 13.02
C VAL A 403 14.28 -22.63 14.03
N SER A 404 13.07 -23.01 13.63
CA SER A 404 12.16 -23.75 14.49
C SER A 404 12.76 -25.09 14.93
N LYS A 405 12.42 -25.48 16.17
CA LYS A 405 12.72 -26.82 16.68
C LYS A 405 11.87 -27.91 16.00
N HIS A 406 10.76 -27.51 15.39
CA HIS A 406 9.77 -28.38 14.74
C HIS A 406 9.48 -27.91 13.30
N PRO A 407 10.48 -27.95 12.39
CA PRO A 407 10.31 -27.54 10.99
C PRO A 407 9.22 -28.35 10.25
N GLU A 408 8.97 -29.59 10.67
CA GLU A 408 8.00 -30.53 10.11
C GLU A 408 6.54 -30.09 10.29
N LEU A 409 6.26 -29.21 11.25
CA LEU A 409 4.90 -28.76 11.54
C LEU A 409 4.45 -27.57 10.67
N PHE A 410 5.38 -26.90 9.98
CA PHE A 410 5.07 -25.80 9.06
C PHE A 410 4.21 -26.26 7.89
N GLY A 411 3.14 -25.53 7.60
CA GLY A 411 2.10 -25.88 6.62
C GLY A 411 0.99 -26.75 7.21
N THR A 412 1.10 -27.18 8.47
CA THR A 412 0.05 -27.93 9.16
C THR A 412 -0.80 -27.04 10.07
N GLY A 413 -0.50 -25.75 10.19
CA GLY A 413 -1.23 -24.79 11.03
C GLY A 413 -0.51 -24.44 12.32
N VAL A 414 0.79 -24.15 12.22
CA VAL A 414 1.58 -23.57 13.33
C VAL A 414 1.41 -22.05 13.37
N ILE A 415 1.40 -21.48 14.58
CA ILE A 415 1.12 -20.04 14.76
C ILE A 415 2.27 -19.17 14.25
N GLU A 416 3.51 -19.66 14.34
CA GLU A 416 4.72 -19.03 13.81
C GLU A 416 4.64 -18.88 12.28
N GLY A 417 4.02 -19.84 11.60
CA GLY A 417 3.77 -19.82 10.16
C GLY A 417 2.75 -18.77 9.72
N VAL A 418 1.97 -18.21 10.66
CA VAL A 418 1.10 -17.04 10.43
C VAL A 418 1.81 -15.75 10.86
N ALA A 419 2.44 -15.76 12.03
CA ALA A 419 3.08 -14.57 12.60
C ALA A 419 4.29 -14.08 11.78
N ALA A 420 5.12 -14.99 11.26
CA ALA A 420 6.31 -14.64 10.49
C ALA A 420 5.99 -13.91 9.17
N PRO A 421 5.18 -14.46 8.25
CA PRO A 421 4.88 -13.75 7.01
C PRO A 421 4.10 -12.45 7.26
N GLU A 422 3.17 -12.40 8.22
CA GLU A 422 2.41 -11.17 8.50
C GLU A 422 3.25 -10.05 9.11
N ALA A 423 4.18 -10.38 10.02
CA ALA A 423 5.14 -9.41 10.54
C ALA A 423 6.08 -8.91 9.43
N ALA A 424 6.59 -9.80 8.57
CA ALA A 424 7.49 -9.41 7.49
C ALA A 424 6.78 -8.56 6.43
N ASN A 425 5.55 -8.93 6.05
CA ASN A 425 4.69 -8.20 5.12
C ASN A 425 4.49 -6.74 5.55
N ASN A 426 4.10 -6.53 6.81
CA ASN A 426 3.75 -5.21 7.34
C ASN A 426 4.97 -4.36 7.72
N SER A 427 6.08 -4.99 8.09
CA SER A 427 7.33 -4.24 8.27
C SER A 427 7.96 -3.84 6.94
N ALA A 428 7.77 -4.64 5.89
CA ALA A 428 8.24 -4.31 4.55
C ALA A 428 7.55 -3.08 3.95
N THR A 429 6.26 -2.83 4.25
CA THR A 429 5.60 -1.60 3.80
C THR A 429 6.17 -0.36 4.48
N GLY A 430 6.47 -0.42 5.77
CA GLY A 430 7.18 0.63 6.48
C GLY A 430 8.62 0.82 5.97
N GLY A 431 9.33 -0.28 5.71
CA GLY A 431 10.65 -0.26 5.09
C GLY A 431 10.64 0.35 3.68
N ALA A 432 9.58 0.11 2.90
CA ALA A 432 9.43 0.67 1.57
C ALA A 432 9.24 2.19 1.55
N MET A 433 8.73 2.76 2.63
CA MET A 433 8.62 4.21 2.78
C MET A 433 9.96 4.89 3.03
N VAL A 434 10.98 4.16 3.52
CA VAL A 434 12.30 4.71 3.84
C VAL A 434 12.96 5.31 2.58
N PRO A 435 13.33 4.53 1.55
CA PRO A 435 13.97 5.08 0.36
C PRO A 435 13.00 5.94 -0.47
N LEU A 436 11.69 5.70 -0.37
CA LEU A 436 10.70 6.51 -1.08
C LEU A 436 10.70 7.95 -0.59
N LEU A 437 10.61 8.16 0.73
CA LEU A 437 10.52 9.49 1.31
C LEU A 437 11.87 10.20 1.40
N THR A 438 12.98 9.45 1.57
CA THR A 438 14.32 10.06 1.73
C THR A 438 15.15 10.13 0.45
N LEU A 439 15.01 9.18 -0.47
CA LEU A 439 15.80 9.11 -1.69
C LEU A 439 14.97 9.33 -2.97
N GLY A 440 13.64 9.38 -2.86
CA GLY A 440 12.76 9.36 -4.03
C GLY A 440 12.84 8.06 -4.83
N LEU A 441 13.30 6.98 -4.21
CA LEU A 441 13.42 5.67 -4.83
C LEU A 441 12.36 4.70 -4.27
N PRO A 442 11.43 4.23 -5.10
CA PRO A 442 10.42 3.29 -4.65
C PRO A 442 11.00 1.88 -4.60
N SER A 443 10.64 1.13 -3.56
CA SER A 443 11.10 -0.25 -3.40
C SER A 443 10.09 -1.33 -3.80
N SER A 444 8.86 -0.92 -4.12
CA SER A 444 7.78 -1.79 -4.56
C SER A 444 6.92 -1.10 -5.62
N ALA A 445 6.06 -1.87 -6.29
CA ALA A 445 5.10 -1.32 -7.26
C ALA A 445 4.16 -0.30 -6.60
N THR A 446 3.66 -0.56 -5.39
CA THR A 446 2.82 0.38 -4.66
C THR A 446 3.59 1.63 -4.27
N ALA A 447 4.85 1.49 -3.83
CA ALA A 447 5.70 2.64 -3.53
C ALA A 447 5.97 3.49 -4.80
N ALA A 448 6.06 2.87 -5.99
CA ALA A 448 6.19 3.60 -7.23
C ALA A 448 4.93 4.42 -7.55
N ILE A 449 3.75 3.91 -7.18
CA ILE A 449 2.51 4.66 -7.29
C ILE A 449 2.48 5.85 -6.33
N LEU A 450 2.90 5.63 -5.08
CA LEU A 450 3.01 6.67 -4.07
C LEU A 450 4.04 7.75 -4.47
N LEU A 451 5.16 7.37 -5.10
CA LEU A 451 6.11 8.30 -5.69
C LEU A 451 5.45 9.21 -6.73
N GLY A 452 4.68 8.62 -7.65
CA GLY A 452 3.94 9.38 -8.64
C GLY A 452 2.90 10.31 -8.00
N ALA A 453 2.23 9.88 -6.91
CA ALA A 453 1.33 10.73 -6.16
C ALA A 453 2.02 11.97 -5.57
N ILE A 454 3.20 11.79 -4.96
CA ILE A 454 4.03 12.89 -4.42
C ILE A 454 4.34 13.90 -5.53
N ASN A 455 4.71 13.42 -6.72
CA ASN A 455 4.99 14.29 -7.87
C ASN A 455 3.75 15.04 -8.36
N ILE A 456 2.58 14.39 -8.40
CA ILE A 456 1.33 15.07 -8.80
C ILE A 456 0.93 16.14 -7.76
N PHE A 457 1.18 15.91 -6.47
CA PHE A 457 1.02 16.95 -5.44
C PHE A 457 2.01 18.13 -5.59
N GLY A 458 2.97 18.04 -6.51
CA GLY A 458 3.97 19.07 -6.77
C GLY A 458 5.18 19.01 -5.83
N TYR A 459 5.30 17.96 -5.02
CA TYR A 459 6.44 17.76 -4.13
C TYR A 459 7.53 16.97 -4.82
N ARG A 460 8.78 17.30 -4.49
CA ARG A 460 9.95 16.56 -4.97
C ARG A 460 10.38 15.56 -3.92
N PRO A 461 10.17 14.26 -4.13
CA PRO A 461 10.62 13.24 -3.20
C PRO A 461 12.15 13.19 -3.19
N GLY A 462 12.74 12.93 -2.02
CA GLY A 462 14.18 12.97 -1.82
C GLY A 462 14.57 13.67 -0.51
N PRO A 463 15.87 13.92 -0.29
CA PRO A 463 16.38 14.41 1.00
C PRO A 463 15.80 15.76 1.40
N LEU A 464 15.51 16.61 0.40
CA LEU A 464 14.93 17.92 0.63
C LEU A 464 13.47 17.86 1.11
N LEU A 465 12.75 16.75 0.90
CA LEU A 465 11.34 16.66 1.28
C LEU A 465 11.12 16.88 2.78
N ALA A 466 12.00 16.32 3.63
CA ALA A 466 11.93 16.48 5.08
C ALA A 466 12.29 17.90 5.56
N ILE A 467 12.96 18.69 4.72
CA ILE A 467 13.45 20.04 5.03
C ILE A 467 12.51 21.10 4.47
N GLU A 468 12.12 20.99 3.20
CA GLU A 468 11.24 21.93 2.47
C GLU A 468 9.77 21.73 2.83
N HIS A 469 9.36 20.48 3.10
CA HIS A 469 7.98 20.12 3.43
C HIS A 469 7.90 19.24 4.70
N PRO A 470 8.36 19.75 5.85
CA PRO A 470 8.41 18.98 7.11
C PRO A 470 7.02 18.51 7.56
N ASP A 471 5.99 19.34 7.36
CA ASP A 471 4.60 19.01 7.71
C ASP A 471 4.07 17.81 6.91
N PHE A 472 4.45 17.72 5.63
CA PHE A 472 4.10 16.59 4.78
C PHE A 472 4.84 15.33 5.21
N PHE A 473 6.17 15.41 5.29
CA PHE A 473 7.03 14.27 5.61
C PHE A 473 6.66 13.67 6.97
N TRP A 474 6.66 14.49 8.01
CA TRP A 474 6.38 14.03 9.36
C TRP A 474 4.90 13.76 9.59
N GLY A 475 4.00 14.45 8.89
CA GLY A 475 2.57 14.16 8.91
C GLY A 475 2.26 12.74 8.41
N VAL A 476 2.91 12.32 7.32
CA VAL A 476 2.79 10.96 6.77
C VAL A 476 3.42 9.93 7.71
N VAL A 477 4.63 10.18 8.20
CA VAL A 477 5.31 9.27 9.16
C VAL A 477 4.49 9.10 10.44
N ALA A 478 3.94 10.18 10.99
CA ALA A 478 3.07 10.15 12.16
C ALA A 478 1.77 9.42 11.89
N SER A 479 1.14 9.63 10.73
CA SER A 479 -0.10 8.96 10.38
C SER A 479 0.08 7.45 10.24
N MET A 480 1.25 6.97 9.80
CA MET A 480 1.54 5.53 9.72
C MET A 480 1.53 4.85 11.09
N TYR A 481 2.02 5.52 12.13
CA TYR A 481 1.93 5.00 13.50
C TYR A 481 0.47 4.90 13.95
N ILE A 482 -0.28 5.99 13.80
CA ILE A 482 -1.68 6.08 14.22
C ILE A 482 -2.55 5.13 13.40
N GLY A 483 -2.29 5.03 12.11
CA GLY A 483 -2.94 4.13 11.17
C GLY A 483 -2.77 2.67 11.54
N ASN A 484 -1.60 2.24 12.01
CA ASN A 484 -1.42 0.89 12.54
C ASN A 484 -2.32 0.63 13.75
N VAL A 485 -2.46 1.60 14.66
CA VAL A 485 -3.40 1.50 15.80
C VAL A 485 -4.85 1.39 15.29
N MET A 486 -5.24 2.26 14.33
CA MET A 486 -6.55 2.22 13.71
C MET A 486 -6.83 0.86 13.04
N LEU A 487 -5.85 0.31 12.33
CA LEU A 487 -5.99 -0.99 11.65
C LEU A 487 -6.10 -2.15 12.61
N LEU A 488 -5.37 -2.14 13.73
CA LEU A 488 -5.58 -3.14 14.78
C LEU A 488 -7.02 -3.07 15.31
N ILE A 489 -7.52 -1.86 15.56
CA ILE A 489 -8.90 -1.60 16.03
C ILE A 489 -9.94 -1.98 14.98
N LEU A 490 -9.64 -1.82 13.69
CA LEU A 490 -10.55 -2.16 12.61
C LEU A 490 -10.52 -3.66 12.30
N ASN A 491 -9.35 -4.30 12.33
CA ASN A 491 -9.22 -5.68 11.88
C ASN A 491 -9.64 -6.67 12.97
N LEU A 492 -9.23 -6.51 14.23
CA LEU A 492 -9.49 -7.50 15.29
C LEU A 492 -10.99 -7.65 15.66
N PRO A 493 -11.76 -6.56 15.86
CA PRO A 493 -13.17 -6.63 16.25
C PRO A 493 -14.12 -6.80 15.06
N LEU A 494 -13.76 -6.29 13.87
CA LEU A 494 -14.59 -6.33 12.67
C LEU A 494 -14.27 -7.51 11.75
N VAL A 495 -13.45 -8.49 12.18
CA VAL A 495 -13.17 -9.73 11.42
C VAL A 495 -14.45 -10.32 10.82
N GLY A 496 -15.55 -10.39 11.59
CA GLY A 496 -16.82 -10.91 11.10
C GLY A 496 -17.47 -10.07 10.01
N VAL A 497 -17.26 -8.74 10.02
CA VAL A 497 -17.74 -7.83 8.97
C VAL A 497 -16.90 -8.00 7.71
N TRP A 498 -15.57 -8.07 7.84
CA TRP A 498 -14.64 -8.33 6.74
C TRP A 498 -14.92 -9.69 6.08
N ALA A 499 -15.12 -10.73 6.89
CA ALA A 499 -15.50 -12.06 6.41
C ALA A 499 -16.87 -12.07 5.69
N SER A 500 -17.76 -11.13 5.99
CA SER A 500 -19.03 -10.96 5.26
C SER A 500 -18.84 -10.25 3.91
N ILE A 501 -17.81 -9.41 3.75
CA ILE A 501 -17.49 -8.78 2.45
C ILE A 501 -17.14 -9.85 1.40
N LEU A 502 -16.47 -10.92 1.82
CA LEU A 502 -16.17 -12.09 0.98
C LEU A 502 -17.40 -12.78 0.37
N ARG A 503 -18.61 -12.49 0.88
CA ARG A 503 -19.86 -13.07 0.37
C ARG A 503 -20.50 -12.22 -0.72
N ILE A 504 -19.99 -11.02 -0.98
CA ILE A 504 -20.51 -10.15 -2.02
C ILE A 504 -20.03 -10.70 -3.36
N PRO A 505 -20.94 -11.04 -4.29
CA PRO A 505 -20.53 -11.53 -5.59
C PRO A 505 -19.74 -10.44 -6.33
N TYR A 506 -18.56 -10.81 -6.83
CA TYR A 506 -17.64 -9.90 -7.50
C TYR A 506 -18.29 -9.15 -8.68
N GLY A 507 -19.24 -9.79 -9.36
CA GLY A 507 -20.02 -9.19 -10.44
C GLY A 507 -20.86 -7.95 -10.04
N ILE A 508 -21.14 -7.74 -8.76
CA ILE A 508 -21.79 -6.50 -8.28
C ILE A 508 -20.77 -5.38 -8.07
N LEU A 509 -19.54 -5.70 -7.65
CA LEU A 509 -18.49 -4.71 -7.37
C LEU A 509 -17.87 -4.17 -8.66
N LEU A 510 -17.70 -5.03 -9.66
CA LEU A 510 -17.03 -4.71 -10.91
C LEU A 510 -17.60 -3.46 -11.62
N PRO A 511 -18.93 -3.31 -11.82
CA PRO A 511 -19.48 -2.11 -12.45
C PRO A 511 -19.19 -0.81 -11.70
N PHE A 512 -19.16 -0.84 -10.37
CA PHE A 512 -18.83 0.35 -9.58
C PHE A 512 -17.35 0.72 -9.73
N ILE A 513 -16.45 -0.26 -9.69
CA ILE A 513 -15.01 0.02 -9.83
C ILE A 513 -14.72 0.56 -11.24
N VAL A 514 -15.31 -0.02 -12.28
CA VAL A 514 -15.21 0.50 -13.65
C VAL A 514 -15.74 1.94 -13.74
N LEU A 515 -16.88 2.22 -13.12
CA LEU A 515 -17.45 3.56 -13.09
C LEU A 515 -16.49 4.55 -12.40
N PHE A 516 -16.00 4.23 -11.20
CA PHE A 516 -15.07 5.07 -10.45
C PHE A 516 -13.75 5.31 -11.19
N THR A 517 -13.20 4.30 -11.85
CA THR A 517 -11.95 4.44 -12.63
C THR A 517 -12.15 5.32 -13.86
N LEU A 518 -13.28 5.23 -14.55
CA LEU A 518 -13.61 6.10 -15.69
C LEU A 518 -13.79 7.55 -15.27
N ILE A 519 -14.62 7.80 -14.25
CA ILE A 519 -14.88 9.16 -13.74
C ILE A 519 -13.62 9.76 -13.17
N GLY A 520 -12.88 8.96 -12.41
CA GLY A 520 -11.62 9.37 -11.82
C GLY A 520 -10.64 9.81 -12.89
N THR A 521 -10.37 8.95 -13.86
CA THR A 521 -9.46 9.25 -14.97
C THR A 521 -9.85 10.55 -15.68
N TYR A 522 -11.14 10.74 -15.99
CA TYR A 522 -11.61 11.98 -16.58
C TYR A 522 -11.37 13.20 -15.68
N ALA A 523 -11.57 13.07 -14.37
CA ALA A 523 -11.47 14.18 -13.43
C ALA A 523 -10.04 14.70 -13.21
N ILE A 524 -8.99 13.95 -13.62
CA ILE A 524 -7.59 14.38 -13.47
C ILE A 524 -7.33 15.62 -14.33
N ASN A 525 -7.51 15.50 -15.67
CA ASN A 525 -7.24 16.60 -16.60
C ASN A 525 -8.50 17.17 -17.28
N ASN A 526 -9.69 16.63 -16.98
CA ASN A 526 -10.93 16.92 -17.71
C ASN A 526 -10.81 16.63 -19.22
N ASP A 527 -10.06 15.58 -19.57
CA ASP A 527 -9.81 15.17 -20.95
C ASP A 527 -10.35 13.75 -21.21
N ILE A 528 -11.02 13.56 -22.35
CA ILE A 528 -11.49 12.26 -22.82
C ILE A 528 -10.31 11.42 -23.33
N PHE A 529 -9.24 12.06 -23.81
CA PHE A 529 -8.02 11.38 -24.23
C PHE A 529 -7.48 10.46 -23.12
N ASP A 530 -7.52 10.91 -21.87
CA ASP A 530 -7.06 10.14 -20.72
C ASP A 530 -7.87 8.86 -20.50
N ILE A 531 -9.19 8.87 -20.78
CA ILE A 531 -10.00 7.66 -20.73
C ILE A 531 -9.51 6.65 -21.77
N TRP A 532 -9.23 7.10 -23.00
CA TRP A 532 -8.72 6.23 -24.06
C TRP A 532 -7.34 5.66 -23.71
N VAL A 533 -6.46 6.49 -23.14
CA VAL A 533 -5.16 6.06 -22.63
C VAL A 533 -5.34 5.01 -21.53
N MET A 534 -6.19 5.25 -20.52
CA MET A 534 -6.47 4.29 -19.45
C MET A 534 -6.97 2.95 -20.00
N VAL A 535 -7.92 2.97 -20.94
CA VAL A 535 -8.45 1.74 -21.57
C VAL A 535 -7.35 1.02 -22.35
N ALA A 536 -6.57 1.74 -23.17
CA ALA A 536 -5.48 1.15 -23.95
C ALA A 536 -4.42 0.50 -23.05
N PHE A 537 -3.98 1.21 -22.00
CA PHE A 537 -3.03 0.69 -21.03
C PHE A 537 -3.64 -0.41 -20.15
N GLY A 538 -4.95 -0.41 -19.93
CA GLY A 538 -5.63 -1.50 -19.23
C GLY A 538 -5.72 -2.78 -20.02
N VAL A 539 -6.01 -2.69 -21.32
CA VAL A 539 -5.91 -3.84 -22.23
C VAL A 539 -4.45 -4.31 -22.34
N LEU A 540 -3.50 -3.38 -22.48
CA LEU A 540 -2.07 -3.72 -22.49
C LEU A 540 -1.65 -4.42 -21.20
N GLY A 541 -2.04 -3.92 -20.03
CA GLY A 541 -1.74 -4.51 -18.74
C GLY A 541 -2.34 -5.91 -18.58
N TRP A 542 -3.54 -6.13 -19.10
CA TRP A 542 -4.15 -7.46 -19.15
C TRP A 542 -3.38 -8.43 -20.06
N ILE A 543 -2.95 -7.98 -21.24
CA ILE A 543 -2.07 -8.75 -22.13
C ILE A 543 -0.74 -9.07 -21.43
N MET A 544 -0.13 -8.07 -20.78
CA MET A 544 1.13 -8.23 -20.05
C MET A 544 1.03 -9.32 -18.99
N ARG A 545 -0.07 -9.35 -18.22
CA ARG A 545 -0.35 -10.41 -17.24
C ARG A 545 -0.44 -11.79 -17.89
N LYS A 546 -1.21 -11.93 -18.98
CA LYS A 546 -1.34 -13.20 -19.71
C LYS A 546 -0.01 -13.76 -20.21
N PHE A 547 0.93 -12.88 -20.56
CA PHE A 547 2.25 -13.27 -21.06
C PHE A 547 3.38 -13.15 -20.02
N ASP A 548 3.08 -13.03 -18.71
CA ASP A 548 4.07 -12.87 -17.63
C ASP A 548 5.06 -11.69 -17.84
N TYR A 549 4.59 -10.58 -18.41
CA TYR A 549 5.34 -9.31 -18.45
C TYR A 549 4.98 -8.45 -17.23
N PRO A 550 5.96 -8.03 -16.42
CA PRO A 550 5.67 -7.24 -15.23
C PRO A 550 5.32 -5.79 -15.58
N ALA A 551 4.20 -5.27 -15.07
CA ALA A 551 3.77 -3.89 -15.31
C ALA A 551 4.50 -2.85 -14.43
N ALA A 552 4.99 -3.26 -13.26
CA ALA A 552 5.68 -2.37 -12.33
C ALA A 552 6.89 -1.62 -12.91
N PRO A 553 7.77 -2.24 -13.72
CA PRO A 553 8.86 -1.53 -14.39
C PRO A 553 8.39 -0.43 -15.35
N VAL A 554 7.24 -0.59 -16.02
CA VAL A 554 6.70 0.44 -16.94
C VAL A 554 6.38 1.71 -16.16
N VAL A 555 5.60 1.57 -15.09
CA VAL A 555 5.12 2.68 -14.26
C VAL A 555 6.29 3.34 -13.52
N LEU A 556 7.23 2.55 -13.00
CA LEU A 556 8.45 3.08 -12.41
C LEU A 556 9.25 3.93 -13.39
N ALA A 557 9.50 3.39 -14.59
CA ALA A 557 10.27 4.06 -15.61
C ALA A 557 9.56 5.29 -16.18
N LEU A 558 8.23 5.29 -16.22
CA LEU A 558 7.45 6.47 -16.60
C LEU A 558 7.66 7.64 -15.61
N VAL A 559 7.78 7.35 -14.31
CA VAL A 559 8.00 8.39 -13.28
C VAL A 559 9.47 8.81 -13.17
N LEU A 560 10.38 7.84 -13.15
CA LEU A 560 11.81 8.11 -12.97
C LEU A 560 12.49 8.54 -14.27
N GLY A 561 11.99 8.17 -15.44
CA GLY A 561 12.59 8.44 -16.75
C GLY A 561 12.83 9.92 -17.02
N PRO A 562 11.82 10.80 -16.91
CA PRO A 562 12.01 12.23 -17.10
C PRO A 562 13.03 12.85 -16.14
N GLN A 563 13.04 12.37 -14.89
CA GLN A 563 13.99 12.82 -13.87
C GLN A 563 15.40 12.33 -14.17
N LEU A 564 15.54 11.08 -14.60
CA LEU A 564 16.80 10.48 -15.01
C LEU A 564 17.38 11.24 -16.20
N GLU A 565 16.57 11.47 -17.24
CA GLU A 565 16.99 12.22 -18.42
C GLU A 565 17.45 13.63 -18.04
N THR A 566 16.67 14.34 -17.22
CA THR A 566 16.98 15.70 -16.79
C THR A 566 18.28 15.76 -16.00
N ASN A 567 18.48 14.86 -15.02
CA ASN A 567 19.70 14.83 -14.20
C ASN A 567 20.92 14.38 -15.02
N PHE A 568 20.75 13.39 -15.89
CA PHE A 568 21.81 12.92 -16.77
C PHE A 568 22.28 14.01 -17.74
N ARG A 569 21.34 14.72 -18.38
CA ARG A 569 21.67 15.83 -19.28
C ARG A 569 22.29 17.00 -18.53
N ARG A 570 21.79 17.35 -17.34
CA ARG A 570 22.41 18.38 -16.48
C ARG A 570 23.84 18.01 -16.09
N ALA A 571 24.08 16.76 -15.69
CA ALA A 571 25.41 16.25 -15.36
C ALA A 571 26.38 16.42 -16.55
N LEU A 572 25.97 16.02 -17.75
CA LEU A 572 26.78 16.16 -18.95
C LEU A 572 27.00 17.63 -19.34
N THR A 573 26.00 18.50 -19.20
CA THR A 573 26.19 19.94 -19.45
C THR A 573 27.24 20.54 -18.52
N ILE A 574 27.20 20.18 -17.23
CA ILE A 574 28.19 20.62 -16.22
C ILE A 574 29.59 20.09 -16.57
N SER A 575 29.67 18.84 -17.01
CA SER A 575 30.91 18.17 -17.39
C SER A 575 31.32 18.40 -18.86
N GLN A 576 30.70 19.36 -19.55
CA GLN A 576 31.00 19.71 -20.96
C GLN A 576 30.95 18.50 -21.93
N GLY A 577 30.05 17.55 -21.68
CA GLY A 577 29.87 16.33 -22.48
C GLY A 577 30.76 15.16 -22.10
N ASP A 578 31.60 15.28 -21.07
CA ASP A 578 32.45 14.17 -20.61
C ASP A 578 31.65 13.15 -19.78
N TYR A 579 31.46 11.95 -20.35
CA TYR A 579 30.81 10.82 -19.67
C TYR A 579 31.65 10.21 -18.55
N THR A 580 32.98 10.38 -18.58
CA THR A 580 33.88 9.83 -17.56
C THR A 580 33.71 10.55 -16.22
N SER A 581 33.06 11.71 -16.19
CA SER A 581 32.70 12.43 -14.98
C SER A 581 31.91 11.56 -13.98
N PHE A 582 31.09 10.63 -14.46
CA PHE A 582 30.36 9.69 -13.60
C PHE A 582 31.26 8.73 -12.84
N LEU A 583 32.48 8.47 -13.32
CA LEU A 583 33.50 7.64 -12.65
C LEU A 583 34.35 8.47 -11.69
N VAL A 584 34.52 9.76 -11.96
CA VAL A 584 35.25 10.70 -11.09
C VAL A 584 34.46 10.99 -9.81
N HIS A 585 33.13 11.07 -9.91
CA HIS A 585 32.22 11.23 -8.78
C HIS A 585 32.06 9.90 -8.00
N PRO A 586 32.64 9.75 -6.79
CA PRO A 586 32.73 8.44 -6.13
C PRO A 586 31.37 7.83 -5.79
N ILE A 587 30.40 8.65 -5.42
CA ILE A 587 29.03 8.21 -5.09
C ILE A 587 28.33 7.73 -6.37
N ALA A 588 28.35 8.53 -7.43
CA ALA A 588 27.76 8.16 -8.72
C ALA A 588 28.39 6.87 -9.28
N ALA A 589 29.73 6.77 -9.24
CA ALA A 589 30.46 5.59 -9.67
C ALA A 589 30.04 4.35 -8.87
N THR A 590 29.96 4.46 -7.54
CA THR A 590 29.54 3.35 -6.66
C THR A 590 28.11 2.91 -6.97
N LEU A 591 27.18 3.85 -7.13
CA LEU A 591 25.77 3.55 -7.47
C LEU A 591 25.65 2.86 -8.84
N LEU A 592 26.41 3.30 -9.85
CA LEU A 592 26.45 2.66 -11.17
C LEU A 592 27.06 1.25 -11.11
N VAL A 593 28.13 1.06 -10.34
CA VAL A 593 28.72 -0.27 -10.12
C VAL A 593 27.70 -1.18 -9.44
N LEU A 594 26.99 -0.71 -8.41
CA LEU A 594 25.91 -1.46 -7.76
C LEU A 594 24.77 -1.79 -8.74
N ALA A 595 24.42 -0.87 -9.64
CA ALA A 595 23.40 -1.09 -10.67
C ALA A 595 23.82 -2.22 -11.62
N VAL A 596 25.07 -2.18 -12.11
CA VAL A 596 25.64 -3.24 -12.97
C VAL A 596 25.70 -4.57 -12.22
N LEU A 597 26.19 -4.56 -10.98
CA LEU A 597 26.24 -5.76 -10.14
C LEU A 597 24.85 -6.35 -9.91
N SER A 598 23.82 -5.52 -9.70
CA SER A 598 22.45 -6.00 -9.51
C SER A 598 21.93 -6.82 -10.70
N LEU A 599 22.34 -6.46 -11.92
CA LEU A 599 21.96 -7.16 -13.15
C LEU A 599 22.80 -8.43 -13.37
N VAL A 600 24.12 -8.33 -13.17
CA VAL A 600 25.10 -9.34 -13.59
C VAL A 600 25.34 -10.41 -12.50
N TRP A 601 25.18 -10.07 -11.22
CA TRP A 601 25.47 -10.96 -10.09
C TRP A 601 24.78 -12.34 -10.18
N PRO A 602 23.48 -12.45 -10.49
CA PRO A 602 22.82 -13.76 -10.57
C PRO A 602 23.33 -14.61 -11.74
N ILE A 603 23.79 -13.97 -12.83
CA ILE A 603 24.37 -14.66 -13.99
C ILE A 603 25.73 -15.23 -13.59
N LEU A 604 26.57 -14.42 -12.93
CA LEU A 604 27.87 -14.86 -12.40
C LEU A 604 27.72 -16.00 -11.41
N VAL A 605 26.77 -15.92 -10.47
CA VAL A 605 26.53 -17.00 -9.51
C VAL A 605 26.09 -18.29 -10.21
N ARG A 606 25.25 -18.22 -11.24
CA ARG A 606 24.84 -19.39 -12.04
C ARG A 606 26.00 -20.00 -12.83
N LEU A 607 26.91 -19.18 -13.34
CA LEU A 607 28.10 -19.64 -14.06
C LEU A 607 29.13 -20.28 -13.12
N VAL A 608 29.31 -19.71 -11.92
CA VAL A 608 30.32 -20.17 -10.95
C VAL A 608 29.86 -21.38 -10.14
N ARG A 609 28.57 -21.47 -9.76
CA ARG A 609 28.08 -22.59 -8.92
C ARG A 609 27.65 -23.82 -9.72
N GLY A 610 27.73 -23.81 -11.04
CA GLY A 610 27.03 -24.79 -11.88
C GLY A 610 25.51 -24.69 -11.69
N ARG A 611 24.73 -25.42 -12.49
CA ARG A 611 23.25 -25.42 -12.34
C ARG A 611 22.90 -25.69 -10.87
N PRO A 612 22.22 -24.77 -10.16
CA PRO A 612 21.62 -25.14 -8.89
C PRO A 612 20.64 -26.27 -9.19
N THR A 613 20.73 -27.38 -8.46
CA THR A 613 19.58 -28.27 -8.28
C THR A 613 18.43 -27.36 -7.87
N GLU A 614 17.44 -27.23 -8.76
CA GLU A 614 16.16 -26.64 -8.42
C GLU A 614 15.70 -27.36 -7.15
N VAL A 615 15.76 -26.70 -6.00
CA VAL A 615 14.96 -27.14 -4.86
C VAL A 615 13.54 -26.92 -5.36
N PRO A 616 12.75 -27.97 -5.59
CA PRO A 616 11.39 -27.80 -6.04
C PRO A 616 10.70 -27.06 -4.89
N ILE A 617 10.34 -25.80 -5.12
CA ILE A 617 9.25 -25.21 -4.35
C ILE A 617 8.02 -25.85 -4.97
N ALA A 618 7.75 -27.09 -4.54
CA ALA A 618 6.51 -27.78 -4.82
C ALA A 618 5.41 -26.99 -4.09
N VAL A 619 4.89 -25.97 -4.75
CA VAL A 619 3.48 -25.64 -4.59
C VAL A 619 2.79 -26.69 -5.42
N GLU A 620 2.47 -27.83 -4.80
CA GLU A 620 1.51 -28.76 -5.39
C GLU A 620 0.22 -27.99 -5.60
N GLU A 621 -0.15 -27.81 -6.85
CA GLU A 621 -1.49 -27.41 -7.26
C GLU A 621 -2.49 -28.42 -6.67
N ALA A 622 -3.27 -27.97 -5.69
CA ALA A 622 -4.49 -28.63 -5.23
C ALA A 622 -5.52 -27.59 -4.75
#